data_AF-A0A9Y2I9L9-F1
#
_entry.id   AF-A0A9Y2I9L9-F1
#
_cell.length_a   1.000
_cell.length_b   1.000
_cell.length_c   1.000
_cell.angle_alpha   90.00
_cell.angle_beta   90.00
_cell.angle_gamma   90.00
#
_symmetry.space_group_name_H-M   'P 1'
#
loop_
_entity.id
_entity.type
_entity.pdbx_description
1 polymer ?
#
loop_
_entity_poly.entity_id
_entity_poly.type
_entity_poly.pdbx_seq_one_letter_code
_entity_poly.pdbx_strand_id
1 'polypeptide(L)'
;MSTRTPSPTSTGRSSAQLAAGIVAGVFLLVGILGFIPGVTTDYDQMGFAGHGSMAMLFGVFMVSTLHNIVHLLFGVVGLACARTSRAARLYLLVGGVVYLVLWLYGLLIDHGSDANFVPFNNADNWLHLGLGIGMIALGLLTGHEARDAATPTATGGPGAG
;
A
#
# COMPACT_ATOMS: atom_id res chain seq x y z
N MET A 1 -38.23 -8.26 33.42
CA MET A 1 -37.04 -9.12 33.26
C MET A 1 -36.52 -8.88 31.84
N SER A 2 -35.61 -7.92 31.66
CA SER A 2 -35.13 -7.51 30.32
C SER A 2 -33.95 -8.38 29.91
N THR A 3 -34.18 -9.26 28.94
CA THR A 3 -33.15 -10.02 28.25
C THR A 3 -32.29 -9.06 27.42
N ARG A 4 -31.04 -8.80 27.86
CA ARG A 4 -30.03 -8.21 26.97
C ARG A 4 -29.57 -9.31 26.02
N THR A 5 -29.96 -9.22 24.76
CA THR A 5 -29.36 -10.03 23.69
C THR A 5 -27.88 -9.67 23.61
N PRO A 6 -26.95 -10.62 23.78
CA PRO A 6 -25.53 -10.35 23.58
C PRO A 6 -25.31 -9.85 22.15
N SER A 7 -24.79 -8.64 21.98
CA SER A 7 -24.36 -8.17 20.67
C SER A 7 -23.25 -9.11 20.17
N PRO A 8 -23.31 -9.60 18.92
CA PRO A 8 -22.25 -10.43 18.38
C PRO A 8 -20.95 -9.63 18.41
N THR A 9 -19.99 -10.09 19.21
CA THR A 9 -18.62 -9.61 19.15
C THR A 9 -18.10 -9.96 17.75
N SER A 10 -18.05 -8.97 16.86
CA SER A 10 -17.39 -9.10 15.57
C SER A 10 -15.92 -9.43 15.81
N THR A 11 -15.59 -10.72 15.71
CA THR A 11 -14.23 -11.26 15.66
C THR A 11 -13.65 -11.18 14.24
N GLY A 12 -14.12 -10.23 13.42
CA GLY A 12 -13.64 -9.98 12.07
C GLY A 12 -12.54 -8.90 12.03
N ARG A 13 -11.60 -9.03 11.09
CA ARG A 13 -10.63 -7.96 10.78
C ARG A 13 -11.38 -6.70 10.35
N SER A 14 -10.92 -5.52 10.77
CA SER A 14 -11.50 -4.26 10.29
C SER A 14 -11.21 -4.03 8.80
N SER A 15 -12.00 -3.18 8.13
CA SER A 15 -11.80 -2.77 6.74
C SER A 15 -10.37 -2.25 6.49
N ALA A 16 -9.81 -1.49 7.44
CA ALA A 16 -8.45 -0.99 7.36
C ALA A 16 -7.41 -2.11 7.37
N GLN A 17 -7.58 -3.13 8.22
CA GLN A 17 -6.68 -4.28 8.28
C GLN A 17 -6.75 -5.12 7.00
N LEU A 18 -7.96 -5.30 6.45
CA LEU A 18 -8.14 -5.97 5.16
C LEU A 18 -7.46 -5.20 4.03
N ALA A 19 -7.73 -3.89 3.92
CA ALA A 19 -7.13 -3.05 2.89
C ALA A 19 -5.60 -3.02 2.98
N ALA A 20 -5.04 -2.81 4.17
CA ALA A 20 -3.59 -2.86 4.38
C ALA A 20 -3.01 -4.24 4.04
N GLY A 21 -3.70 -5.32 4.40
CA GLY A 21 -3.28 -6.68 4.09
C GLY A 21 -3.27 -6.97 2.58
N ILE A 22 -4.28 -6.50 1.84
CA ILE A 22 -4.33 -6.64 0.38
C ILE A 22 -3.18 -5.86 -0.26
N VAL A 23 -3.01 -4.59 0.09
CA VAL A 23 -1.93 -3.75 -0.43
C VAL A 23 -0.57 -4.38 -0.14
N ALA A 24 -0.34 -4.82 1.09
CA ALA A 24 0.88 -5.53 1.49
C ALA A 24 1.10 -6.81 0.69
N GLY A 25 0.05 -7.60 0.47
CA GLY A 25 0.11 -8.82 -0.34
C GLY A 25 0.51 -8.55 -1.78
N VAL A 26 -0.01 -7.47 -2.38
CA VAL A 26 0.39 -7.03 -3.73
C VAL A 26 1.88 -6.64 -3.76
N PHE A 27 2.35 -5.89 -2.77
CA PHE A 27 3.78 -5.54 -2.67
C PHE A 27 4.69 -6.76 -2.57
N LEU A 28 4.32 -7.74 -1.75
CA LEU A 28 5.05 -9.00 -1.65
C LEU A 28 5.03 -9.75 -2.98
N LEU A 29 3.87 -9.86 -3.63
CA LEU A 29 3.74 -10.55 -4.91
C LEU A 29 4.62 -9.91 -5.98
N VAL A 30 4.55 -8.58 -6.15
CA VAL A 30 5.35 -7.84 -7.12
C VAL A 30 6.85 -7.96 -6.81
N GLY A 31 7.24 -7.81 -5.54
CA GLY A 31 8.63 -7.98 -5.12
C GLY A 31 9.18 -9.38 -5.38
N ILE A 32 8.35 -10.43 -5.24
CA ILE A 32 8.74 -11.81 -5.58
C ILE A 32 8.82 -11.98 -7.10
N LEU A 33 7.81 -11.52 -7.85
CA LEU A 33 7.78 -11.67 -9.30
C LEU A 33 8.95 -10.94 -9.98
N GLY A 34 9.41 -9.84 -9.40
CA GLY A 34 10.62 -9.13 -9.83
C GLY A 34 11.85 -10.03 -9.94
N PHE A 35 11.94 -11.10 -9.13
CA PHE A 35 13.03 -12.07 -9.14
C PHE A 35 12.75 -13.34 -9.97
N ILE A 36 11.65 -13.39 -10.72
CA ILE A 36 11.27 -14.57 -11.51
C ILE A 36 11.59 -14.32 -13.00
N PRO A 37 12.59 -15.02 -13.58
CA PRO A 37 12.89 -14.95 -15.00
C PRO A 37 11.68 -15.33 -15.85
N GLY A 38 11.44 -14.58 -16.93
CA GLY A 38 10.31 -14.78 -17.85
C GLY A 38 9.08 -13.95 -17.48
N VAL A 39 8.83 -13.71 -16.19
CA VAL A 39 7.88 -12.67 -15.75
C VAL A 39 8.55 -11.30 -15.76
N THR A 40 9.79 -11.26 -15.26
CA THR A 40 10.73 -10.15 -15.50
C THR A 40 11.54 -10.46 -16.75
N THR A 41 11.40 -9.65 -17.78
CA THR A 41 12.19 -9.72 -19.01
C THR A 41 13.52 -9.01 -18.83
N ASP A 42 14.49 -9.30 -19.72
CA ASP A 42 15.84 -8.74 -19.66
C ASP A 42 16.51 -8.97 -18.30
N TYR A 43 16.22 -10.13 -17.71
CA TYR A 43 16.62 -10.49 -16.35
C TYR A 43 18.14 -10.50 -16.15
N ASP A 44 18.89 -10.85 -17.20
CA ASP A 44 20.36 -10.79 -17.23
C ASP A 44 20.91 -9.36 -17.13
N GLN A 45 20.08 -8.35 -17.41
CA GLN A 45 20.38 -6.93 -17.27
C GLN A 45 19.92 -6.36 -15.92
N MET A 46 19.49 -7.22 -14.97
CA MET A 46 19.11 -6.79 -13.64
C MET A 46 20.34 -6.36 -12.84
N GLY A 47 20.45 -5.05 -12.62
CA GLY A 47 21.44 -4.45 -11.74
C GLY A 47 21.03 -4.53 -10.27
N PHE A 48 21.97 -4.21 -9.38
CA PHE A 48 21.65 -4.09 -7.95
C PHE A 48 20.79 -2.84 -7.68
N ALA A 49 21.20 -1.69 -8.21
CA ALA A 49 20.53 -0.40 -8.12
C ALA A 49 20.93 0.48 -9.32
N GLY A 50 20.30 1.64 -9.49
CA GLY A 50 20.66 2.59 -10.55
C GLY A 50 19.93 2.39 -11.87
N HIS A 51 20.03 3.41 -12.72
CA HIS A 51 19.48 3.43 -14.08
C HIS A 51 20.06 2.34 -15.00
N GLY A 52 21.20 1.75 -14.61
CA GLY A 52 21.82 0.66 -15.37
C GLY A 52 21.04 -0.65 -15.31
N SER A 53 20.06 -0.78 -14.43
CA SER A 53 19.19 -1.97 -14.37
C SER A 53 18.07 -1.87 -15.39
N MET A 54 18.22 -2.55 -16.52
CA MET A 54 17.26 -2.51 -17.64
C MET A 54 16.22 -3.62 -17.61
N ALA A 55 16.19 -4.43 -16.54
CA ALA A 55 15.21 -5.49 -16.36
C ALA A 55 13.79 -4.93 -16.21
N MET A 56 12.82 -5.56 -16.87
CA MET A 56 11.44 -5.07 -16.94
C MET A 56 10.45 -6.11 -16.42
N LEU A 57 9.73 -5.78 -15.35
CA LEU A 57 8.62 -6.59 -14.87
C LEU A 57 7.42 -6.43 -15.81
N PHE A 58 6.91 -7.57 -16.31
CA PHE A 58 5.88 -7.64 -17.35
C PHE A 58 6.21 -6.88 -18.64
N GLY A 59 7.49 -6.55 -18.87
CA GLY A 59 7.92 -5.72 -20.00
C GLY A 59 7.55 -4.24 -19.91
N VAL A 60 7.09 -3.76 -18.74
CA VAL A 60 6.57 -2.39 -18.58
C VAL A 60 7.25 -1.62 -17.44
N PHE A 61 7.47 -2.26 -16.29
CA PHE A 61 7.98 -1.58 -15.08
C PHE A 61 9.45 -1.89 -14.90
N MET A 62 10.28 -0.86 -14.76
CA MET A 62 11.71 -1.06 -14.67
C MET A 62 12.09 -1.43 -13.23
N VAL A 63 12.81 -2.53 -13.08
CA VAL A 63 13.10 -3.12 -11.76
C VAL A 63 14.59 -3.35 -11.57
N SER A 64 15.01 -3.37 -10.31
CA SER A 64 16.34 -3.75 -9.86
C SER A 64 16.25 -4.64 -8.63
N THR A 65 17.37 -5.24 -8.24
CA THR A 65 17.44 -6.03 -7.00
C THR A 65 17.00 -5.20 -5.79
N LEU A 66 17.49 -3.96 -5.66
CA LEU A 66 17.12 -3.04 -4.59
C LEU A 66 15.62 -2.71 -4.64
N HIS A 67 15.08 -2.42 -5.82
CA HIS A 67 13.67 -2.07 -6.00
C HIS A 67 12.75 -3.21 -5.53
N ASN A 68 13.08 -4.44 -5.91
CA ASN A 68 12.34 -5.64 -5.50
C ASN A 68 12.46 -5.89 -3.99
N ILE A 69 13.65 -5.73 -3.41
CA ILE A 69 13.84 -5.86 -1.95
C ILE A 69 13.01 -4.81 -1.19
N VAL A 70 12.99 -3.55 -1.66
CA VAL A 70 12.17 -2.50 -1.06
C VAL A 70 10.69 -2.87 -1.12
N HIS A 71 10.20 -3.40 -2.24
CA HIS A 71 8.82 -3.92 -2.35
C HIS A 71 8.54 -5.03 -1.33
N LEU A 72 9.45 -5.99 -1.18
CA LEU A 72 9.32 -7.08 -0.21
C LEU A 72 9.26 -6.54 1.22
N LEU A 73 10.18 -5.64 1.59
CA LEU A 73 10.22 -5.03 2.92
C LEU A 73 8.95 -4.23 3.20
N PHE A 74 8.50 -3.44 2.24
CA PHE A 74 7.26 -2.68 2.35
C PHE A 74 6.05 -3.59 2.55
N GLY A 75 5.99 -4.69 1.80
CA GLY A 75 4.96 -5.73 1.97
C GLY A 75 5.01 -6.42 3.34
N VAL A 76 6.19 -6.78 3.84
CA VAL A 76 6.35 -7.39 5.19
C VAL A 76 5.90 -6.41 6.27
N VAL A 77 6.32 -5.15 6.20
CA VAL A 77 5.91 -4.09 7.13
C VAL A 77 4.40 -3.91 7.07
N GLY A 78 3.82 -3.85 5.87
CA GLY A 78 2.37 -3.73 5.68
C GLY A 78 1.60 -4.89 6.31
N LEU A 79 2.06 -6.12 6.14
CA LEU A 79 1.43 -7.30 6.74
C LEU A 79 1.54 -7.28 8.28
N ALA A 80 2.67 -6.81 8.81
CA ALA A 80 2.82 -6.59 10.25
C ALA A 80 1.86 -5.51 10.77
N CYS A 81 1.74 -4.40 10.05
CA CYS A 81 0.81 -3.31 10.38
C CYS A 81 -0.67 -3.73 10.26
N ALA A 82 -1.00 -4.64 9.34
CA ALA A 82 -2.35 -5.18 9.18
C ALA A 82 -2.86 -5.97 10.40
N ARG A 83 -2.01 -6.24 11.40
CA ARG A 83 -2.40 -6.89 12.65
C ARG A 83 -3.29 -6.04 13.55
N THR A 84 -3.31 -4.71 13.39
CA THR A 84 -4.20 -3.82 14.17
C THR A 84 -4.80 -2.73 13.28
N SER A 85 -6.04 -2.31 13.55
CA SER A 85 -6.71 -1.26 12.78
C SER A 85 -5.93 0.07 12.76
N ARG A 86 -5.30 0.43 13.89
CA ARG A 86 -4.51 1.67 13.98
C ARG A 86 -3.25 1.61 13.13
N ALA A 87 -2.46 0.54 13.25
CA ALA A 87 -1.23 0.40 12.47
C ALA A 87 -1.53 0.24 10.97
N ALA A 88 -2.59 -0.48 10.62
CA ALA A 88 -3.05 -0.63 9.23
C ALA A 88 -3.35 0.73 8.57
N ARG A 89 -4.08 1.60 9.27
CA ARG A 89 -4.36 2.97 8.79
C ARG A 89 -3.10 3.80 8.64
N LEU A 90 -2.20 3.76 9.62
CA LEU A 90 -0.93 4.48 9.55
C LEU A 90 -0.08 3.99 8.37
N TYR A 91 -0.02 2.69 8.13
CA TYR A 91 0.65 2.12 6.96
C TYR A 91 0.05 2.64 5.64
N LEU A 92 -1.28 2.68 5.51
CA LEU A 92 -1.95 3.20 4.32
C LEU A 92 -1.66 4.70 4.10
N LEU A 93 -1.75 5.52 5.16
CA LEU A 93 -1.54 6.96 5.05
C LEU A 93 -0.06 7.32 4.82
N VAL A 94 0.83 6.83 5.69
CA VAL A 94 2.27 7.09 5.59
C VAL A 94 2.84 6.47 4.32
N GLY A 95 2.45 5.23 4.01
CA GLY A 95 2.83 4.57 2.78
C GLY A 95 2.38 5.35 1.56
N GLY A 96 1.12 5.79 1.52
CA GLY A 96 0.63 6.60 0.40
C GLY A 96 1.40 7.92 0.24
N VAL A 97 1.76 8.60 1.33
CA VAL A 97 2.64 9.79 1.28
C VAL A 97 4.02 9.44 0.73
N VAL A 98 4.64 8.34 1.16
CA VAL A 98 5.92 7.87 0.62
C VAL A 98 5.83 7.66 -0.89
N TYR A 99 4.76 7.03 -1.38
CA TYR A 99 4.55 6.81 -2.82
C TYR A 99 4.34 8.11 -3.60
N LEU A 100 3.66 9.12 -3.03
CA LEU A 100 3.58 10.45 -3.65
C LEU A 100 4.92 11.18 -3.68
N VAL A 101 5.75 11.02 -2.64
CA VAL A 101 7.12 11.55 -2.63
C VAL A 101 7.98 10.86 -3.70
N LEU A 102 7.87 9.54 -3.86
CA LEU A 102 8.55 8.80 -4.92
C LEU A 102 8.09 9.23 -6.32
N TRP A 103 6.79 9.51 -6.49
CA TRP A 103 6.28 10.08 -7.73
C TRP A 103 6.85 11.47 -8.03
N LEU A 104 6.86 12.37 -7.03
CA LEU A 104 7.50 13.68 -7.19
C LEU A 104 8.99 13.54 -7.50
N TYR A 105 9.67 12.61 -6.82
CA TYR A 105 11.07 12.31 -7.08
C TYR A 105 11.29 11.88 -8.54
N GLY A 106 10.48 10.94 -9.04
CA GLY A 106 10.54 10.45 -10.42
C GLY A 106 10.28 11.54 -11.47
N LEU A 107 9.49 12.57 -11.16
CA LEU A 107 9.30 13.74 -12.05
C LEU A 107 10.51 14.68 -12.10
N LEU A 108 11.29 14.73 -11.03
CA LEU A 108 12.37 15.71 -10.85
C LEU A 108 13.72 15.21 -11.34
N ILE A 109 13.92 13.89 -11.43
CA ILE A 109 15.18 13.29 -11.85
C ILE A 109 15.22 13.02 -13.36
N ASP A 110 16.43 13.09 -13.93
CA ASP A 110 16.67 12.53 -15.26
C ASP A 110 16.80 11.00 -15.15
N HIS A 111 15.89 10.29 -15.82
CA HIS A 111 15.84 8.83 -15.84
C HIS A 111 17.10 8.16 -16.43
N GLY A 112 17.89 8.89 -17.23
CA GLY A 112 19.16 8.42 -17.80
C GLY A 112 20.40 8.67 -16.94
N SER A 113 20.23 9.25 -15.75
CA SER A 113 21.34 9.66 -14.87
C SER A 113 21.47 8.80 -13.62
N ASP A 114 22.64 8.83 -12.98
CA ASP A 114 22.94 8.16 -11.70
C ASP A 114 21.96 8.52 -10.56
N ALA A 115 21.24 9.64 -10.69
CA ALA A 115 20.17 10.00 -9.76
C ALA A 115 19.01 8.99 -9.77
N ASN A 116 18.83 8.19 -10.83
CA ASN A 116 17.78 7.18 -10.90
C ASN A 116 18.18 5.87 -10.19
N PHE A 117 18.48 5.96 -8.89
CA PHE A 117 19.00 4.84 -8.07
C PHE A 117 17.98 3.71 -7.82
N VAL A 118 16.68 4.01 -7.90
CA VAL A 118 15.58 3.03 -7.96
C VAL A 118 15.01 3.18 -9.36
N PRO A 119 15.40 2.36 -10.33
CA PRO A 119 15.27 2.65 -11.77
C PRO A 119 13.82 2.95 -12.18
N PHE A 120 13.39 4.20 -12.06
CA PHE A 120 12.08 4.65 -12.43
C PHE A 120 12.04 4.85 -13.93
N ASN A 121 10.99 4.34 -14.56
CA ASN A 121 10.55 4.81 -15.86
C ASN A 121 9.21 5.57 -15.74
N ASN A 122 8.69 6.04 -16.88
CA ASN A 122 7.40 6.77 -16.89
C ASN A 122 6.23 5.93 -16.35
N ALA A 123 6.19 4.62 -16.65
CA ALA A 123 5.12 3.74 -16.18
C ALA A 123 5.19 3.55 -14.65
N ASP A 124 6.39 3.38 -14.10
CA ASP A 124 6.60 3.34 -12.65
C ASP A 124 6.10 4.63 -12.00
N ASN A 125 6.41 5.79 -12.58
CA ASN A 125 6.02 7.07 -12.01
C ASN A 125 4.48 7.20 -11.89
N TRP A 126 3.75 6.85 -12.94
CA TRP A 126 2.28 6.83 -12.90
C TRP A 126 1.72 5.80 -11.91
N LEU A 127 2.34 4.62 -11.82
CA LEU A 127 1.97 3.61 -10.83
C LEU A 127 2.13 4.15 -9.41
N HIS A 128 3.23 4.87 -9.13
CA HIS A 128 3.48 5.48 -7.82
C HIS A 128 2.45 6.55 -7.46
N LEU A 129 2.06 7.39 -8.42
CA LEU A 129 0.98 8.36 -8.21
C LEU A 129 -0.34 7.67 -7.86
N GLY A 130 -0.74 6.68 -8.66
CA GLY A 130 -1.97 5.92 -8.45
C GLY A 130 -2.00 5.20 -7.10
N LEU A 131 -0.89 4.54 -6.73
CA LEU A 131 -0.74 3.89 -5.43
C LEU A 131 -0.76 4.90 -4.28
N GLY A 132 -0.07 6.02 -4.40
CA GLY A 132 -0.04 7.07 -3.39
C GLY A 132 -1.44 7.59 -3.07
N ILE A 133 -2.19 7.97 -4.11
CA ILE A 133 -3.58 8.42 -3.98
C ILE A 133 -4.47 7.30 -3.42
N GLY A 134 -4.37 6.08 -3.97
CA GLY A 134 -5.21 4.95 -3.58
C GLY A 134 -5.01 4.56 -2.11
N MET A 135 -3.77 4.49 -1.64
CA MET A 135 -3.46 4.17 -0.25
C MET A 135 -3.96 5.25 0.72
N ILE A 136 -3.77 6.54 0.39
CA ILE A 136 -4.30 7.64 1.22
C ILE A 136 -5.83 7.56 1.29
N ALA A 137 -6.49 7.39 0.13
CA ALA A 137 -7.94 7.27 0.07
C ALA A 137 -8.45 6.11 0.93
N LEU A 138 -7.84 4.93 0.84
CA LEU A 138 -8.17 3.77 1.69
C LEU A 138 -7.95 4.07 3.18
N GLY A 139 -6.84 4.72 3.54
CA GLY A 139 -6.53 5.09 4.92
C GLY A 139 -7.54 6.08 5.51
N LEU A 140 -7.99 7.05 4.71
CA LEU A 140 -9.00 8.04 5.11
C LEU A 140 -10.40 7.43 5.16
N LEU A 141 -10.84 6.69 4.14
CA LEU A 141 -12.21 6.16 4.06
C LEU A 141 -12.47 5.11 5.14
N THR A 142 -11.56 4.15 5.31
CA THR A 142 -11.67 3.18 6.42
C THR A 142 -11.54 3.86 7.77
N GLY A 143 -10.95 5.06 7.80
CA GLY A 143 -10.88 6.06 8.87
C GLY A 143 -12.23 6.40 9.50
N HIS A 144 -13.17 6.77 8.64
CA HIS A 144 -14.49 7.29 8.99
C HIS A 144 -15.40 6.18 9.55
N GLU A 145 -15.35 4.98 8.95
CA GLU A 145 -16.18 3.83 9.39
C GLU A 145 -16.04 3.50 10.89
N ALA A 146 -14.82 3.54 11.43
CA ALA A 146 -14.64 3.27 12.87
C ALA A 146 -15.11 4.42 13.78
N ARG A 147 -15.18 5.66 13.26
CA ARG A 147 -15.70 6.81 14.02
C ARG A 147 -17.22 6.80 14.06
N ASP A 148 -17.84 6.43 12.94
CA ASP A 148 -19.29 6.29 12.82
C ASP A 148 -19.78 5.11 13.69
N ALA A 149 -19.07 3.99 13.68
CA ALA A 149 -19.36 2.86 14.58
C ALA A 149 -19.20 3.19 16.07
N ALA A 150 -18.32 4.15 16.42
CA ALA A 150 -18.08 4.58 17.80
C ALA A 150 -19.07 5.66 18.29
N THR A 151 -19.89 6.22 17.40
CA THR A 151 -20.91 7.23 17.75
C THR A 151 -22.28 6.56 17.72
N PRO A 152 -22.73 5.88 18.80
CA PRO A 152 -24.09 5.42 18.88
C PRO A 152 -25.01 6.65 18.82
N THR A 153 -25.77 6.76 17.74
CA THR A 153 -26.80 7.78 17.56
C THR A 153 -27.67 7.78 18.80
N ALA A 154 -27.57 8.83 19.60
CA ALA A 154 -28.52 9.14 20.66
C ALA A 154 -29.82 9.60 20.01
N THR A 155 -30.48 8.73 19.24
CA THR A 155 -31.82 8.99 18.72
C THR A 155 -32.79 8.72 19.86
N GLY A 156 -33.25 9.81 20.46
CA GLY A 156 -34.06 9.81 21.65
C GLY A 156 -35.47 9.24 21.50
N GLY A 157 -36.07 9.06 22.66
CA GLY A 157 -37.52 9.00 22.90
C GLY A 157 -37.79 8.66 24.37
N PRO A 158 -38.96 8.99 24.96
CA PRO A 158 -40.02 9.89 24.53
C PRO A 158 -40.35 10.97 25.59
N GLY A 159 -40.47 12.24 25.19
CA GLY A 159 -41.09 13.26 26.03
C GLY A 159 -42.60 13.27 25.83
N ALA A 160 -43.29 12.30 26.41
CA ALA A 160 -44.73 12.40 26.62
C ALA A 160 -44.98 13.30 27.84
N GLY A 161 -45.63 14.44 27.60
CA GLY A 161 -46.14 15.37 28.59
C GLY A 161 -47.45 15.95 28.09
#